data_AF-A0A2V9VYF6-F1
#
_entry.id   AF-A0A2V9VYF6-F1
#
_cell.length_a   1.000
_cell.length_b   1.000
_cell.length_c   1.000
_cell.angle_alpha   90.00
_cell.angle_beta   90.00
_cell.angle_gamma   90.00
#
_symmetry.space_group_name_H-M   'P 1'
#
loop_
_entity.id
_entity.type
_entity.pdbx_description
1 polymer ?
#
loop_
_entity_poly.entity_id
_entity_poly.type
_entity_poly.pdbx_seq_one_letter_code
_entity_poly.pdbx_strand_id
1 'polypeptide(L)'
;MAQPIPLEIPPRNPRAEFRSRLEDAPEQHAEAVLAAYEVLQELHDRGVLEIVRGALAASDDILEKVVDNTKTPEAIRAIRNLLFWRQILGSIEPEWFKGIFQAIPEGIAQATAQREQPVSFFGLLRRLTNKDSLRGLAAAIDFLQAFGRHLHSLKSSTSQV
;
A
#
# COMPACT_ATOMS: atom_id res chain seq x y z
N MET A 1 -42.62 55.24 -9.06
CA MET A 1 -42.51 53.80 -8.75
C MET A 1 -42.12 53.09 -10.04
N ALA A 2 -40.99 52.37 -10.07
CA ALA A 2 -40.51 51.72 -11.29
C ALA A 2 -41.29 50.42 -11.54
N GLN A 3 -41.73 50.19 -12.78
CA GLN A 3 -42.38 48.95 -13.19
C GLN A 3 -41.32 47.85 -13.36
N PRO A 4 -41.57 46.60 -12.91
CA PRO A 4 -40.61 45.51 -13.03
C PRO A 4 -40.46 45.06 -14.48
N ILE A 5 -39.22 44.84 -14.92
CA ILE A 5 -38.88 44.26 -16.22
C ILE A 5 -39.20 42.75 -16.15
N PRO A 6 -40.01 42.19 -17.07
CA PRO A 6 -40.22 40.75 -17.16
C PRO A 6 -38.92 40.08 -17.59
N LEU A 7 -38.29 39.33 -16.68
CA LEU A 7 -37.16 38.47 -17.00
C LEU A 7 -37.70 37.16 -17.58
N GLU A 8 -38.00 37.15 -18.87
CA GLU A 8 -38.18 35.91 -19.61
C GLU A 8 -36.81 35.29 -19.85
N ILE A 9 -36.39 34.43 -18.93
CA ILE A 9 -35.20 33.58 -19.13
C ILE A 9 -35.67 32.44 -20.06
N PRO A 10 -35.24 32.38 -21.33
CA PRO A 10 -35.61 31.28 -22.21
C PRO A 10 -35.17 29.96 -21.56
N PRO A 11 -35.97 28.88 -21.67
CA PRO A 11 -35.71 27.63 -20.98
C PRO A 11 -34.35 27.09 -21.42
N ARG A 12 -33.36 27.19 -20.53
CA ARG A 12 -32.01 26.70 -20.75
C ARG A 12 -32.09 25.19 -20.93
N ASN A 13 -31.86 24.70 -22.15
CA ASN A 13 -31.90 23.28 -22.48
C ASN A 13 -30.46 22.72 -22.43
N PRO A 14 -30.04 22.07 -21.32
CA PRO A 14 -28.65 21.65 -21.15
C PRO A 14 -28.24 20.64 -22.24
N ARG A 15 -29.19 19.81 -22.71
CA ARG A 15 -28.98 18.80 -23.75
C ARG A 15 -28.73 19.41 -25.13
N ALA A 16 -29.16 20.65 -25.37
CA ALA A 16 -28.91 21.37 -26.61
C ALA A 16 -27.53 22.04 -26.58
N GLU A 17 -27.16 22.64 -25.43
CA GLU A 17 -25.81 23.18 -25.19
C GLU A 17 -24.73 22.09 -25.27
N PHE A 18 -24.99 20.90 -24.71
CA PHE A 18 -24.06 19.77 -24.80
C PHE A 18 -23.91 19.23 -26.21
N ARG A 19 -24.96 19.26 -27.04
CA ARG A 19 -24.90 18.82 -28.44
C ARG A 19 -24.08 19.77 -29.29
N SER A 20 -24.31 21.09 -29.19
CA SER A 20 -23.49 22.10 -29.88
C SER A 20 -22.02 22.03 -29.45
N ARG A 21 -21.72 21.84 -28.16
CA ARG A 21 -20.34 21.65 -27.69
C ARG A 21 -19.69 20.37 -28.19
N LEU A 22 -20.46 19.30 -28.40
CA LEU A 22 -19.96 18.02 -28.92
C LEU A 22 -19.74 18.08 -30.44
N GLU A 23 -20.54 18.87 -31.15
CA GLU A 23 -20.39 19.15 -32.58
C GLU A 23 -19.16 20.03 -32.86
N ASP A 24 -18.81 20.97 -31.97
CA ASP A 24 -17.64 21.86 -32.08
C ASP A 24 -16.34 21.28 -31.48
N ALA A 25 -16.44 20.28 -30.59
CA ALA A 25 -15.31 19.63 -29.93
C ALA A 25 -14.25 18.97 -30.85
N PRO A 26 -14.59 18.38 -32.01
CA PRO A 26 -13.60 17.65 -32.80
C PRO A 26 -12.54 18.57 -33.41
N GLU A 27 -12.86 19.82 -33.75
CA GLU A 27 -11.89 20.75 -34.33
C GLU A 27 -11.06 21.49 -33.26
N GLN A 28 -11.65 21.80 -32.09
CA GLN A 28 -10.97 22.56 -31.03
C GLN A 28 -10.20 21.69 -30.03
N HIS A 29 -10.50 20.39 -29.94
CA HIS A 29 -9.89 19.49 -28.96
C HIS A 29 -9.22 18.26 -29.58
N ALA A 30 -9.07 18.21 -30.91
CA ALA A 30 -8.33 17.14 -31.60
C ALA A 30 -6.94 16.91 -30.98
N GLU A 31 -6.22 17.99 -30.69
CA GLU A 31 -4.88 17.93 -30.10
C GLU A 31 -4.91 17.37 -28.66
N ALA A 32 -5.87 17.80 -27.84
CA ALA A 32 -6.01 17.30 -26.47
C ALA A 32 -6.42 15.83 -26.43
N VAL A 33 -7.26 15.39 -27.38
CA VAL A 33 -7.66 14.00 -27.53
C VAL A 33 -6.48 13.15 -28.02
N LEU A 34 -5.69 13.65 -28.98
CA LEU A 34 -4.48 12.98 -29.45
C LEU A 34 -3.45 12.84 -28.32
N ALA A 35 -3.21 13.91 -27.56
CA ALA A 35 -2.31 13.88 -26.40
C ALA A 35 -2.80 12.88 -25.33
N ALA A 36 -4.11 12.76 -25.10
CA ALA A 36 -4.65 11.75 -24.20
C ALA A 36 -4.39 10.32 -24.71
N TYR A 37 -4.52 10.09 -26.02
CA TYR A 37 -4.18 8.80 -26.62
C TYR A 37 -2.69 8.50 -26.53
N GLU A 38 -1.81 9.48 -26.75
CA GLU A 38 -0.35 9.31 -26.60
C GLU A 38 0.04 8.94 -25.17
N VAL A 39 -0.56 9.59 -24.17
CA VAL A 39 -0.33 9.23 -22.75
C VAL A 39 -0.83 7.81 -22.46
N LEU A 40 -2.01 7.45 -22.94
CA LEU A 40 -2.53 6.09 -22.78
C LEU A 40 -1.64 5.05 -23.46
N GLN A 41 -1.10 5.38 -24.63
CA GLN A 41 -0.19 4.51 -25.37
C GLN A 41 1.16 4.37 -24.66
N GLU A 42 1.72 5.45 -24.13
CA GLU A 42 2.96 5.37 -23.34
C GLU A 42 2.77 4.55 -22.05
N LEU A 43 1.62 4.68 -21.39
CA LEU A 43 1.25 3.84 -20.24
C LEU A 43 1.06 2.37 -20.64
N HIS A 44 0.54 2.11 -21.85
CA HIS A 44 0.43 0.77 -22.39
C HIS A 44 1.80 0.16 -22.69
N ASP A 45 2.67 0.89 -23.40
CA ASP A 45 4.00 0.46 -23.82
C ASP A 45 4.92 0.18 -22.62
N ARG A 46 4.76 0.96 -21.53
CA ARG A 46 5.46 0.75 -20.27
C ARG A 46 4.84 -0.37 -19.41
N GLY A 47 3.80 -1.05 -19.89
CA GLY A 47 3.12 -2.15 -19.20
C GLY A 47 2.28 -1.72 -17.99
N VAL A 48 2.09 -0.41 -17.78
CA VAL A 48 1.32 0.11 -16.63
C VAL A 48 -0.15 -0.29 -16.76
N LEU A 49 -0.72 -0.21 -17.97
CA LEU A 49 -2.09 -0.66 -18.20
C LEU A 49 -2.27 -2.17 -17.96
N GLU A 50 -1.27 -2.99 -18.30
CA GLU A 50 -1.33 -4.43 -18.04
C GLU A 50 -1.22 -4.76 -16.55
N ILE A 51 -0.44 -4.00 -15.78
CA ILE A 51 -0.41 -4.14 -14.31
C ILE A 51 -1.78 -3.78 -13.70
N VAL A 52 -2.37 -2.66 -14.13
CA VAL A 52 -3.70 -2.23 -13.65
C VAL A 52 -4.77 -3.25 -14.05
N ARG A 53 -4.71 -3.75 -15.29
CA ARG A 53 -5.62 -4.78 -15.79
C ARG A 53 -5.45 -6.11 -15.06
N GLY A 54 -4.22 -6.53 -14.80
CA GLY A 54 -3.93 -7.74 -14.03
C GLY A 54 -4.41 -7.62 -12.58
N ALA A 55 -4.24 -6.46 -11.96
CA ALA A 55 -4.79 -6.16 -10.64
C ALA A 55 -6.34 -6.18 -10.66
N LEU A 56 -6.96 -5.64 -11.71
CA LEU A 56 -8.42 -5.63 -11.86
C LEU A 56 -8.97 -7.04 -12.11
N ALA A 57 -8.34 -7.84 -12.97
CA ALA A 57 -8.71 -9.24 -13.21
C ALA A 57 -8.56 -10.11 -11.95
N ALA A 58 -7.49 -9.90 -11.17
CA ALA A 58 -7.33 -10.54 -9.87
C ALA A 58 -8.35 -10.03 -8.84
N SER A 59 -8.87 -8.83 -9.05
CA SER A 59 -9.93 -8.28 -8.22
C SER A 59 -11.31 -8.77 -8.60
N ASP A 60 -11.57 -9.33 -9.79
CA ASP A 60 -12.89 -9.88 -10.14
C ASP A 60 -13.31 -11.00 -9.17
N ASP A 61 -12.37 -11.86 -8.75
CA ASP A 61 -12.56 -12.88 -7.71
C ASP A 61 -12.88 -12.29 -6.31
N ILE A 62 -12.49 -11.03 -6.10
CA ILE A 62 -12.68 -10.28 -4.84
C ILE A 62 -13.91 -9.37 -4.94
N LEU A 63 -14.21 -8.82 -6.11
CA LEU A 63 -15.27 -7.86 -6.41
C LEU A 63 -16.64 -8.51 -6.26
N GLU A 64 -16.79 -9.79 -6.64
CA GLU A 64 -18.01 -10.55 -6.35
C GLU A 64 -18.34 -10.60 -4.84
N LYS A 65 -17.33 -10.43 -3.97
CA LYS A 65 -17.48 -10.34 -2.50
C LYS A 65 -17.42 -8.92 -1.93
N VAL A 66 -16.93 -7.94 -2.71
CA VAL A 66 -16.64 -6.57 -2.23
C VAL A 66 -17.64 -5.53 -2.73
N VAL A 67 -18.32 -5.77 -3.86
CA VAL A 67 -19.26 -4.81 -4.47
C VAL A 67 -20.40 -4.40 -3.51
N ASP A 68 -20.76 -5.25 -2.55
CA ASP A 68 -21.78 -4.90 -1.54
C ASP A 68 -21.23 -4.19 -0.28
N ASN A 69 -19.90 -4.11 -0.08
CA ASN A 69 -19.32 -3.85 1.24
C ASN A 69 -18.32 -2.69 1.36
N THR A 70 -18.26 -1.76 0.40
CA THR A 70 -17.29 -0.63 0.46
C THR A 70 -17.47 0.28 1.70
N LYS A 71 -18.64 0.25 2.35
CA LYS A 71 -18.94 1.00 3.58
C LYS A 71 -18.86 0.17 4.86
N THR A 72 -18.47 -1.11 4.78
CA THR A 72 -18.39 -1.91 6.00
C THR A 72 -17.19 -1.52 6.86
N PRO A 73 -17.30 -1.67 8.18
CA PRO A 73 -16.17 -1.51 9.09
C PRO A 73 -14.96 -2.35 8.67
N GLU A 74 -15.17 -3.52 8.07
CA GLU A 74 -14.13 -4.44 7.59
C GLU A 74 -13.36 -3.85 6.41
N ALA A 75 -14.04 -3.30 5.41
CA ALA A 75 -13.40 -2.65 4.27
C ALA A 75 -12.60 -1.41 4.70
N ILE A 76 -13.15 -0.60 5.60
CA ILE A 76 -12.46 0.57 6.15
C ILE A 76 -11.22 0.16 6.94
N ARG A 77 -11.31 -0.90 7.77
CA ARG A 77 -10.15 -1.46 8.49
C ARG A 77 -9.09 -2.00 7.52
N ALA A 78 -9.49 -2.71 6.46
CA ALA A 78 -8.57 -3.24 5.47
C ALA A 78 -7.80 -2.13 4.74
N ILE A 79 -8.50 -1.09 4.28
CA ILE A 79 -7.88 0.10 3.65
C ILE A 79 -6.91 0.78 4.63
N ARG A 80 -7.33 0.96 5.89
CA ARG A 80 -6.48 1.56 6.91
C ARG A 80 -5.22 0.72 7.17
N ASN A 81 -5.36 -0.60 7.27
CA ASN A 81 -4.22 -1.50 7.43
C ASN A 81 -3.27 -1.41 6.24
N LEU A 82 -3.78 -1.35 5.01
CA LEU A 82 -2.97 -1.19 3.80
C LEU A 82 -2.18 0.12 3.79
N LEU A 83 -2.80 1.23 4.21
CA LEU A 83 -2.11 2.52 4.36
C LEU A 83 -1.01 2.44 5.44
N PHE A 84 -1.27 1.78 6.57
CA PHE A 84 -0.25 1.54 7.58
C PHE A 84 0.89 0.67 7.05
N TRP A 85 0.60 -0.38 6.27
CA TRP A 85 1.62 -1.23 5.64
C TRP A 85 2.53 -0.43 4.72
N ARG A 86 1.97 0.48 3.91
CA ARG A 86 2.77 1.41 3.10
C ARG A 86 3.72 2.24 3.96
N GLN A 87 3.23 2.78 5.07
CA GLN A 87 4.06 3.57 5.97
C GLN A 87 5.16 2.73 6.63
N ILE A 88 4.83 1.52 7.08
CA ILE A 88 5.80 0.59 7.67
C ILE A 88 6.89 0.25 6.65
N LEU A 89 6.51 -0.17 5.45
CA LEU A 89 7.46 -0.50 4.38
C LEU A 89 8.35 0.68 4.00
N GLY A 90 7.80 1.91 3.99
CA GLY A 90 8.58 3.12 3.73
C GLY A 90 9.46 3.56 4.91
N SER A 91 9.18 3.11 6.13
CA SER A 91 9.94 3.46 7.34
C SER A 91 11.11 2.52 7.64
N ILE A 92 11.18 1.36 6.99
CA ILE A 92 12.29 0.41 7.17
C ILE A 92 13.50 0.93 6.40
N GLU A 93 14.61 1.21 7.09
CA GLU A 93 15.84 1.62 6.40
C GLU A 93 16.37 0.46 5.52
N PRO A 94 16.84 0.74 4.29
CA PRO A 94 17.33 -0.27 3.36
C PRO A 94 18.43 -1.18 3.95
N GLU A 95 19.24 -0.66 4.86
CA GLU A 95 20.34 -1.35 5.52
C GLU A 95 19.85 -2.49 6.41
N TRP A 96 18.78 -2.27 7.17
CA TRP A 96 18.13 -3.29 7.98
C TRP A 96 17.52 -4.38 7.10
N PHE A 97 16.86 -3.97 6.02
CA PHE A 97 16.27 -4.90 5.06
C PHE A 97 17.37 -5.79 4.46
N LYS A 98 18.46 -5.20 3.98
CA LYS A 98 19.61 -5.92 3.43
C LYS A 98 20.24 -6.86 4.47
N GLY A 99 20.43 -6.39 5.70
CA GLY A 99 21.01 -7.19 6.79
C GLY A 99 20.20 -8.44 7.10
N ILE A 100 18.86 -8.35 7.17
CA ILE A 100 17.98 -9.51 7.38
C ILE A 100 18.07 -10.50 6.21
N PHE A 101 18.00 -9.99 4.98
CA PHE A 101 18.03 -10.83 3.79
C PHE A 101 19.39 -11.51 3.55
N GLN A 102 20.48 -10.95 4.07
CA GLN A 102 21.81 -11.57 4.07
C GLN A 102 21.98 -12.56 5.22
N ALA A 103 21.44 -12.26 6.40
CA ALA A 103 21.54 -13.13 7.57
C ALA A 103 20.79 -14.46 7.41
N ILE A 104 19.70 -14.49 6.65
CA ILE A 104 18.92 -15.72 6.39
C ILE A 104 19.77 -16.80 5.66
N PRO A 105 20.31 -16.55 4.45
CA PRO A 105 21.12 -17.54 3.75
C PRO A 105 22.41 -17.87 4.50
N GLU A 106 23.04 -16.89 5.15
CA GLU A 106 24.23 -17.12 5.99
C GLU A 106 23.91 -18.06 7.17
N GLY A 107 22.80 -17.82 7.87
CA GLY A 107 22.34 -18.66 8.97
C GLY A 107 22.00 -20.08 8.52
N ILE A 108 21.34 -20.23 7.38
CA ILE A 108 21.03 -21.54 6.78
C ILE A 108 22.33 -22.27 6.40
N ALA A 109 23.25 -21.59 5.70
CA ALA A 109 24.54 -22.15 5.29
C ALA A 109 25.39 -22.59 6.50
N GLN A 110 25.40 -21.79 7.57
CA GLN A 110 26.13 -22.13 8.80
C GLN A 110 25.46 -23.28 9.57
N ALA A 111 24.14 -23.39 9.52
CA ALA A 111 23.40 -24.51 10.13
C ALA A 111 23.59 -25.83 9.36
N THR A 112 23.71 -25.79 8.03
CA THR A 112 23.99 -26.99 7.21
C THR A 112 25.46 -27.39 7.26
N ALA A 113 26.40 -26.44 7.25
CA ALA A 113 27.84 -26.73 7.36
C ALA A 113 28.23 -27.39 8.69
N GLN A 114 27.50 -27.11 9.77
CA GLN A 114 27.74 -27.72 11.08
C GLN A 114 27.12 -29.11 11.26
N ARG A 115 26.39 -29.66 10.27
CA ARG A 115 25.84 -31.02 10.36
C ARG A 115 26.91 -32.12 10.33
N GLU A 116 28.10 -31.84 9.81
CA GLU A 116 29.19 -32.83 9.72
C GLU A 116 29.96 -33.03 11.03
N GLN A 117 29.83 -32.12 12.01
CA GLN A 117 30.49 -32.23 13.31
C GLN A 117 29.45 -32.47 14.42
N PRO A 118 29.68 -33.44 15.35
CA PRO A 118 28.77 -33.65 16.47
C PRO A 118 28.68 -32.38 17.31
N VAL A 119 27.47 -31.86 17.43
CA VAL A 119 27.19 -30.62 18.17
C VAL A 119 27.52 -30.84 19.65
N SER A 120 28.66 -30.32 20.11
CA SER A 120 29.05 -30.37 21.52
C SER A 120 28.20 -29.39 22.34
N PHE A 121 27.66 -29.83 23.47
CA PHE A 121 26.92 -28.99 24.42
C PHE A 121 27.71 -27.73 24.83
N PHE A 122 29.03 -27.86 25.00
CA PHE A 122 29.91 -26.72 25.32
C PHE A 122 30.04 -25.75 24.12
N GLY A 123 30.04 -26.28 22.90
CA GLY A 123 30.04 -25.48 21.67
C GLY A 123 28.76 -24.64 21.52
N LEU A 124 27.60 -25.22 21.85
CA LEU A 124 26.34 -24.49 21.89
C LEU A 124 26.34 -23.38 22.94
N LEU A 125 26.79 -23.69 24.16
CA LEU A 125 26.87 -22.71 25.24
C LEU A 125 27.80 -21.54 24.89
N ARG A 126 28.96 -21.84 24.27
CA ARG A 126 29.88 -20.82 23.77
C ARG A 126 29.30 -20.00 22.63
N ARG A 127 28.49 -20.61 21.76
CA ARG A 127 27.82 -19.91 20.65
C ARG A 127 26.76 -18.95 21.19
N LEU A 128 25.93 -19.38 22.15
CA LEU A 128 24.93 -18.53 22.79
C LEU A 128 25.54 -17.34 23.55
N THR A 129 26.71 -17.54 24.16
CA THR A 129 27.45 -16.49 24.88
C THR A 129 28.39 -15.67 23.99
N ASN A 130 28.41 -15.93 22.68
CA ASN A 130 29.20 -15.13 21.74
C ASN A 130 28.61 -13.72 21.59
N LYS A 131 29.47 -12.74 21.31
CA LYS A 131 29.13 -11.31 21.19
C LYS A 131 27.98 -11.05 20.21
N ASP A 132 27.96 -11.75 19.09
CA ASP A 132 26.93 -11.56 18.06
C ASP A 132 25.57 -12.13 18.48
N SER A 133 25.57 -13.29 19.16
CA SER A 133 24.35 -13.88 19.73
C SER A 133 23.78 -13.04 20.87
N LEU A 134 24.64 -12.51 21.74
CA LEU A 134 24.22 -11.60 22.80
C LEU A 134 23.66 -10.28 22.24
N ARG A 135 24.25 -9.74 21.16
CA ARG A 135 23.71 -8.55 20.48
C ARG A 135 22.34 -8.80 19.86
N GLY A 136 22.16 -9.93 19.18
CA GLY A 136 20.86 -10.32 18.64
C GLY A 136 19.81 -10.51 19.72
N LEU A 137 20.19 -11.15 20.84
CA LEU A 137 19.31 -11.34 21.99
C LEU A 137 18.92 -10.00 22.64
N ALA A 138 19.88 -9.08 22.81
CA ALA A 138 19.61 -7.74 23.33
C ALA A 138 18.62 -6.98 22.44
N ALA A 139 18.82 -6.99 21.12
CA ALA A 139 17.89 -6.37 20.17
C ALA A 139 16.48 -6.99 20.23
N ALA A 140 16.39 -8.32 20.37
CA ALA A 140 15.11 -9.01 20.54
C ALA A 140 14.41 -8.60 21.85
N ILE A 141 15.16 -8.48 22.95
CA ILE A 141 14.64 -8.02 24.24
C ILE A 141 14.15 -6.57 24.13
N ASP A 142 14.93 -5.68 23.49
CA ASP A 142 14.57 -4.28 23.31
C ASP A 142 13.29 -4.13 22.47
N PHE A 143 13.16 -4.93 21.41
CA PHE A 143 11.93 -5.01 20.62
C PHE A 143 10.74 -5.46 21.48
N LEU A 144 10.89 -6.55 22.25
CA LEU A 144 9.83 -7.06 23.13
C LEU A 144 9.41 -6.02 24.17
N GLN A 145 10.35 -5.27 24.73
CA GLN A 145 10.04 -4.19 25.67
C GLN A 145 9.30 -3.04 24.99
N ALA A 146 9.73 -2.60 23.82
CA ALA A 146 9.06 -1.55 23.05
C ALA A 146 7.62 -1.97 22.69
N PHE A 147 7.46 -3.21 22.22
CA PHE A 147 6.15 -3.79 21.92
C PHE A 147 5.24 -3.84 23.16
N GLY A 148 5.77 -4.30 24.29
CA GLY A 148 5.06 -4.34 25.57
C GLY A 148 4.59 -2.96 26.04
N ARG A 149 5.42 -1.92 25.88
CA ARG A 149 5.03 -0.52 26.20
C ARG A 149 3.86 -0.04 25.33
N HIS A 150 3.87 -0.35 24.04
CA HIS A 150 2.75 0.00 23.14
C HIS A 150 1.45 -0.73 23.50
N LEU A 151 1.51 -2.01 23.88
CA LEU A 151 0.33 -2.74 24.35
C LEU A 151 -0.25 -2.16 25.64
N HIS A 152 0.62 -1.76 26.57
CA HIS A 152 0.17 -1.11 27.81
C HIS A 152 -0.49 0.25 27.55
N SER A 153 0.06 1.06 26.64
CA SER A 153 -0.55 2.35 26.28
C SER A 153 -1.94 2.17 25.66
N LEU A 154 -2.13 1.18 24.78
CA LEU A 154 -3.44 0.89 24.19
C LEU A 154 -4.49 0.50 25.24
N LYS A 155 -4.09 -0.27 26.25
CA LYS A 155 -4.97 -0.65 27.37
C LYS A 155 -5.35 0.57 28.23
N SER A 156 -4.41 1.49 28.46
CA SER A 156 -4.68 2.70 29.24
C SER A 156 -5.62 3.70 28.53
N SER A 157 -5.57 3.79 27.21
CA SER A 157 -6.46 4.65 26.41
C SER A 157 -7.90 4.14 26.37
N THR A 158 -8.09 2.82 26.37
CA THR A 158 -9.42 2.18 26.39
C THR A 158 -10.10 2.27 27.76
N SER A 159 -9.35 2.52 28.84
CA SER A 159 -9.91 2.62 30.20
C SER A 159 -10.31 4.03 30.62
N GLN A 160 -10.16 5.03 29.74
CA GLN A 160 -10.55 6.44 29.95
C GLN A 160 -11.76 6.86 29.08
N VAL A 161 -12.41 5.92 28.38
CA VAL A 161 -13.68 6.11 27.65
C VAL A 161 -14.74 5.25 28.29
#